data_AF-A0AAU9Y349-F1
#
_entry.id   AF-A0AAU9Y349-F1
#
_cell.length_a   1.000
_cell.length_b   1.000
_cell.length_c   1.000
_cell.angle_alpha   90.00
_cell.angle_beta   90.00
_cell.angle_gamma   90.00
#
_symmetry.space_group_name_H-M   'P 1'
#
loop_
_entity.id
_entity.type
_entity.pdbx_description
1 polymer ?
#
loop_
_entity_poly.entity_id
_entity_poly.type
_entity_poly.pdbx_seq_one_letter_code
_entity_poly.pdbx_strand_id
1 'polypeptide(L)'
;MQGRMKENDRDVRHARTQNSAVSDHAKGTGHKPLWNETKLIARESHWSTRKVKEAIHIRLNPNNINRDSGAEMLEAWMPSIRKHLNQRGTKTSERLRKPWYMETIAGSKCSNHNRPL
;
A
#
# COMPACT_ATOMS: atom_id res chain seq x y z
N MET A 1 -4.46 10.63 -8.41
CA MET A 1 -3.45 9.54 -8.39
C MET A 1 -2.10 10.00 -8.94
N GLN A 2 -2.05 10.62 -10.13
CA GLN A 2 -0.79 11.14 -10.69
C GLN A 2 -0.02 12.07 -9.73
N GLY A 3 -0.73 12.86 -8.90
CA GLY A 3 -0.12 13.73 -7.88
C GLY A 3 0.76 12.97 -6.87
N ARG A 4 0.21 11.96 -6.17
CA ARG A 4 0.97 11.21 -5.14
C ARG A 4 2.14 10.42 -5.71
N MET A 5 1.99 9.86 -6.91
CA MET A 5 3.10 9.15 -7.56
C MET A 5 4.22 10.12 -7.94
N LYS A 6 3.90 11.26 -8.55
CA LYS A 6 4.87 12.32 -8.89
C LYS A 6 5.54 12.91 -7.65
N GLU A 7 4.79 13.09 -6.58
CA GLU A 7 5.29 13.54 -5.28
C GLU A 7 6.31 12.56 -4.69
N ASN A 8 5.96 11.28 -4.61
CA ASN A 8 6.86 10.24 -4.10
C ASN A 8 8.12 10.10 -4.97
N ASP A 9 7.98 10.13 -6.31
CA ASP A 9 9.12 10.09 -7.22
C ASP A 9 10.06 11.29 -7.01
N ARG A 10 9.51 12.50 -6.89
CA ARG A 10 10.28 13.71 -6.56
C ARG A 10 11.00 13.57 -5.22
N ASP A 11 10.35 13.05 -4.20
CA ASP A 11 10.93 12.92 -2.87
C ASP A 11 12.04 11.85 -2.81
N VAL A 12 11.91 10.78 -3.61
CA VAL A 12 13.00 9.80 -3.81
C VAL A 12 14.18 10.46 -4.52
N ARG A 13 13.93 11.21 -5.60
CA ARG A 13 15.00 11.92 -6.34
C ARG A 13 15.76 12.92 -5.49
N HIS A 14 15.08 13.62 -4.58
CA HIS A 14 15.69 14.60 -3.68
C HIS A 14 16.09 14.03 -2.30
N ALA A 15 16.01 12.72 -2.10
CA ALA A 15 16.36 12.06 -0.84
C ALA A 15 15.68 12.69 0.41
N ARG A 16 14.41 13.11 0.28
CA ARG A 16 13.61 13.73 1.36
C ARG A 16 13.10 12.69 2.35
N THR A 17 14.00 12.06 3.09
CA THR A 17 13.67 10.95 3.98
C THR A 17 12.82 11.35 5.18
N GLN A 18 12.90 12.59 5.67
CA GLN A 18 12.10 13.02 6.82
C GLN A 18 10.60 12.99 6.53
N ASN A 19 10.19 13.31 5.29
CA ASN A 19 8.77 13.50 4.95
C ASN A 19 8.17 12.35 4.13
N SER A 20 9.00 11.45 3.60
CA SER A 20 8.55 10.37 2.72
C SER A 20 9.13 9.03 3.16
N ALA A 21 8.26 8.14 3.62
CA ALA A 21 8.62 6.77 3.95
C ALA A 21 9.16 6.00 2.73
N VAL A 22 8.69 6.35 1.52
CA VAL A 22 9.19 5.79 0.26
C VAL A 22 10.62 6.24 -0.01
N SER A 23 10.92 7.52 0.22
CA SER A 23 12.29 8.06 0.07
C SER A 23 13.25 7.45 1.09
N ASP A 24 12.80 7.32 2.33
CA ASP A 24 13.57 6.70 3.41
C ASP A 24 13.89 5.23 3.13
N HIS A 25 12.88 4.45 2.71
CA HIS A 25 13.07 3.08 2.27
C HIS A 25 14.07 2.99 1.11
N ALA A 26 13.89 3.81 0.07
CA ALA A 26 14.77 3.80 -1.09
C ALA A 26 16.21 4.19 -0.75
N LYS A 27 16.42 5.09 0.21
CA LYS A 27 17.75 5.44 0.71
C LYS A 27 18.37 4.28 1.51
N GLY A 28 17.60 3.64 2.37
CA GLY A 28 18.07 2.56 3.24
C GLY A 28 18.35 1.24 2.52
N THR A 29 17.59 0.93 1.47
CA THR A 29 17.74 -0.33 0.72
C THR A 29 18.44 -0.16 -0.63
N GLY A 30 18.46 1.06 -1.18
CA GLY A 30 18.83 1.30 -2.58
C GLY A 30 17.73 0.90 -3.57
N HIS A 31 16.60 0.36 -3.11
CA HIS A 31 15.53 -0.14 -3.97
C HIS A 31 14.49 0.95 -4.21
N LYS A 32 14.17 1.22 -5.48
CA LYS A 32 13.09 2.15 -5.87
C LYS A 32 11.80 1.38 -6.17
N PRO A 33 10.62 1.97 -5.90
CA PRO A 33 9.36 1.41 -6.35
C PRO A 33 9.33 1.25 -7.88
N LEU A 34 8.68 0.20 -8.35
CA LEU A 34 8.31 0.04 -9.76
C LEU A 34 7.18 1.02 -10.09
N TRP A 35 7.53 2.25 -10.47
CA TRP A 35 6.58 3.32 -10.73
C TRP A 35 5.57 2.97 -11.82
N ASN A 36 6.00 2.24 -12.86
CA ASN A 36 5.18 1.76 -13.96
C ASN A 36 4.19 0.65 -13.55
N GLU A 37 4.47 -0.09 -12.48
CA GLU A 37 3.60 -1.17 -11.97
C GLU A 37 2.69 -0.71 -10.83
N THR A 38 2.78 0.56 -10.41
CA THR A 38 1.96 1.10 -9.33
C THR A 38 0.49 1.22 -9.77
N LYS A 39 -0.42 0.65 -8.97
CA LYS A 39 -1.87 0.60 -9.27
C LYS A 39 -2.71 1.34 -8.22
N LEU A 40 -3.89 1.85 -8.64
CA LEU A 40 -4.91 2.29 -7.66
C LEU A 40 -5.44 1.05 -6.95
N ILE A 41 -5.51 1.10 -5.62
CA ILE A 41 -6.23 0.09 -4.85
C ILE A 41 -7.72 0.43 -4.80
N ALA A 42 -8.06 1.69 -4.54
CA ALA A 42 -9.45 2.16 -4.49
C ALA A 42 -9.55 3.67 -4.77
N ARG A 43 -10.68 4.12 -5.34
CA ARG A 43 -11.04 5.54 -5.45
C ARG A 43 -12.10 5.87 -4.40
N GLU A 44 -11.91 6.97 -3.69
CA GLU A 44 -12.85 7.46 -2.68
C GLU A 44 -12.90 8.99 -2.73
N SER A 45 -14.11 9.57 -2.78
CA SER A 45 -14.33 11.01 -2.83
C SER A 45 -14.27 11.62 -1.42
N HIS A 46 -14.87 10.95 -0.44
CA HIS A 46 -14.96 11.45 0.92
C HIS A 46 -13.64 11.27 1.67
N TRP A 47 -13.13 12.36 2.22
CA TRP A 47 -11.83 12.37 2.90
C TRP A 47 -11.78 11.40 4.09
N SER A 48 -12.86 11.37 4.88
CA SER A 48 -12.96 10.55 6.09
C SER A 48 -13.01 9.06 5.74
N THR A 49 -13.83 8.69 4.77
CA THR A 49 -13.91 7.32 4.24
C THR A 49 -12.57 6.86 3.67
N ARG A 50 -11.83 7.77 2.99
CA ARG A 50 -10.50 7.48 2.47
C ARG A 50 -9.51 7.15 3.58
N LYS A 51 -9.50 7.93 4.67
CA LYS A 51 -8.62 7.70 5.83
C LYS A 51 -8.89 6.37 6.52
N VAL A 52 -10.17 5.99 6.68
CA VAL A 52 -10.54 4.69 7.24
C VAL A 52 -10.12 3.54 6.32
N LYS A 53 -10.39 3.64 5.01
CA LYS A 53 -9.99 2.63 4.03
C LYS A 53 -8.47 2.46 3.96
N GLU A 54 -7.71 3.56 4.02
CA GLU A 54 -6.25 3.54 4.07
C GLU A 54 -5.74 2.82 5.33
N ALA A 55 -6.28 3.15 6.51
CA ALA A 55 -5.92 2.48 7.77
C ALA A 55 -6.18 0.97 7.73
N ILE A 56 -7.34 0.56 7.20
CA ILE A 56 -7.68 -0.85 6.98
C ILE A 56 -6.67 -1.51 6.05
N HIS A 57 -6.32 -0.88 4.93
CA HIS A 57 -5.34 -1.43 4.00
C HIS A 57 -3.93 -1.56 4.61
N ILE A 58 -3.49 -0.61 5.43
CA ILE A 58 -2.20 -0.69 6.11
C ILE A 58 -2.19 -1.87 7.08
N ARG A 59 -3.22 -2.01 7.92
CA ARG A 59 -3.29 -3.08 8.95
C ARG A 59 -3.50 -4.48 8.39
N LEU A 60 -4.15 -4.59 7.24
CA LEU A 60 -4.32 -5.88 6.56
C LEU A 60 -3.03 -6.36 5.88
N ASN A 61 -2.11 -5.45 5.56
CA ASN A 61 -0.87 -5.75 4.85
C ASN A 61 0.33 -5.56 5.79
N PRO A 62 0.76 -6.59 6.55
CA PRO A 62 1.85 -6.44 7.53
C PRO A 62 3.20 -6.05 6.88
N ASN A 63 3.38 -6.37 5.60
CA ASN A 63 4.59 -6.06 4.83
C ASN A 63 4.46 -4.70 4.09
N ASN A 64 4.10 -3.63 4.81
CA ASN A 64 3.98 -2.31 4.22
C ASN A 64 5.09 -1.37 4.72
N ILE A 65 5.41 -0.34 3.92
CA ILE A 65 6.48 0.63 4.20
C ILE A 65 5.98 1.91 4.90
N ASN A 66 4.70 1.96 5.33
CA ASN A 66 4.19 3.16 5.98
C ASN A 66 4.76 3.28 7.39
N ARG A 67 5.03 4.51 7.81
CA ARG A 67 5.50 4.81 9.17
C ARG A 67 4.36 4.86 10.18
N ASP A 68 3.17 5.26 9.72
CA ASP A 68 1.97 5.33 10.53
C ASP A 68 0.98 4.21 10.18
N SER A 69 0.00 4.02 11.07
CA SER A 69 -1.08 3.05 10.89
C SER A 69 -2.33 3.65 10.23
N GLY A 70 -2.22 4.82 9.60
CA GLY A 70 -3.35 5.59 9.09
C GLY A 70 -4.21 6.21 10.19
N ALA A 71 -5.54 6.19 10.00
CA ALA A 71 -6.49 6.65 11.01
C ALA A 71 -6.49 5.74 12.26
N GLU A 72 -6.76 6.34 13.42
CA GLU A 72 -7.00 5.60 14.64
C GLU A 72 -8.26 4.73 14.47
N MET A 73 -8.09 3.44 14.68
CA MET A 73 -9.15 2.44 14.56
C MET A 73 -8.96 1.44 15.69
N LEU A 74 -10.05 1.06 16.33
CA LEU A 74 -10.05 0.12 17.45
C LEU A 74 -9.73 -1.29 16.94
N GLU A 75 -8.73 -1.94 17.55
CA GLU A 75 -8.31 -3.30 17.16
C GLU A 75 -9.43 -4.35 17.27
N ALA A 76 -10.41 -4.12 18.16
CA ALA A 76 -11.60 -4.95 18.30
C ALA A 76 -12.43 -5.09 17.00
N TRP A 77 -12.27 -4.17 16.03
CA TRP A 77 -12.98 -4.23 14.75
C TRP A 77 -12.30 -5.15 13.72
N MET A 78 -11.01 -5.47 13.89
CA MET A 78 -10.25 -6.23 12.92
C MET A 78 -10.83 -7.64 12.64
N PRO A 79 -11.30 -8.42 13.64
CA PRO A 79 -11.95 -9.69 13.38
C PRO A 79 -13.17 -9.56 12.45
N SER A 80 -14.03 -8.57 12.71
CA SER A 80 -15.23 -8.30 11.90
C SER A 80 -14.88 -7.85 10.49
N ILE A 81 -13.89 -6.96 10.35
CA ILE A 81 -13.42 -6.48 9.04
C ILE A 81 -12.86 -7.66 8.23
N ARG A 82 -11.99 -8.50 8.81
CA ARG A 82 -11.42 -9.68 8.14
C ARG A 82 -12.51 -10.65 7.71
N LYS A 83 -13.46 -10.96 8.60
CA LYS A 83 -14.61 -11.84 8.30
C LYS A 83 -15.41 -11.33 7.10
N HIS A 84 -15.75 -10.04 7.08
CA HIS A 84 -16.53 -9.44 6.00
C HIS A 84 -15.80 -9.46 4.65
N LEU A 85 -14.50 -9.17 4.65
CA LEU A 85 -13.69 -9.18 3.43
C LEU A 85 -13.52 -10.59 2.86
N ASN A 86 -13.36 -11.60 3.71
CA ASN A 86 -13.29 -13.01 3.31
C ASN A 86 -14.61 -13.48 2.67
N GLN A 87 -15.75 -13.05 3.22
CA GLN A 87 -17.08 -13.37 2.67
C GLN A 87 -17.37 -12.72 1.32
N ARG A 88 -16.78 -11.54 1.03
CA ARG A 88 -16.88 -10.94 -0.30
C ARG A 88 -16.04 -11.70 -1.33
N GLY A 89 -14.89 -12.24 -0.93
CA GLY A 89 -14.04 -13.05 -1.81
C GLY A 89 -14.68 -14.36 -2.27
N THR A 90 -15.63 -14.93 -1.52
CA THR A 90 -16.29 -16.20 -1.87
C THR A 90 -17.49 -16.04 -2.79
N LYS A 91 -18.15 -14.87 -2.83
CA LYS A 91 -19.32 -14.61 -3.68
C LYS A 91 -18.98 -14.13 -5.10
N THR A 92 -17.74 -13.75 -5.38
CA THR A 92 -17.27 -13.31 -6.71
C THR A 92 -16.49 -14.43 -7.43
N SER A 93 -16.82 -15.69 -7.17
CA SER A 93 -15.96 -16.85 -7.46
C SER A 93 -16.06 -17.47 -8.87
N GLU A 94 -16.67 -16.82 -9.85
CA GLU A 94 -16.61 -17.33 -11.25
C GLU A 94 -15.63 -16.61 -12.17
N ARG A 95 -14.99 -15.52 -11.74
CA ARG A 95 -13.89 -14.91 -12.49
C ARG A 95 -12.82 -14.41 -11.53
N LEU A 96 -11.67 -15.07 -11.58
CA LEU A 96 -10.39 -14.71 -10.96
C LEU A 96 -10.13 -15.33 -9.58
N ARG A 97 -9.35 -16.40 -9.64
CA ARG A 97 -8.72 -17.16 -8.56
C ARG A 97 -7.75 -16.28 -7.76
N LYS A 98 -8.20 -15.76 -6.60
CA LYS A 98 -7.51 -15.54 -5.29
C LYS A 98 -8.17 -14.36 -4.53
N PRO A 99 -8.35 -14.42 -3.19
CA PRO A 99 -8.85 -13.28 -2.44
C PRO A 99 -7.92 -12.06 -2.58
N TRP A 100 -8.47 -10.86 -2.81
CA TRP A 100 -7.68 -9.65 -3.13
C TRP A 100 -6.63 -9.25 -2.06
N TYR A 101 -6.79 -9.70 -0.81
CA TYR A 101 -5.83 -9.47 0.28
C TYR A 101 -4.70 -10.53 0.33
N MET A 102 -4.78 -11.59 -0.47
CA MET A 102 -3.75 -12.63 -0.59
C MET A 102 -2.77 -12.34 -1.75
N GLU A 103 -3.10 -11.45 -2.69
CA GLU A 103 -2.19 -11.05 -3.78
C GLU A 103 -0.99 -10.24 -3.27
N THR A 104 -1.09 -9.65 -2.08
CA THR A 104 -0.02 -8.86 -1.43
C THR A 104 0.92 -9.69 -0.54
N ILE A 105 0.65 -10.99 -0.35
CA ILE A 105 1.53 -11.88 0.44
C ILE A 105 2.75 -12.34 -0.39
N ALA A 106 2.65 -12.32 -1.72
CA ALA A 106 3.84 -12.36 -2.56
C ALA A 106 4.51 -10.99 -2.47
N GLY A 107 5.58 -10.92 -1.67
CA GLY A 107 6.23 -9.68 -1.23
C GLY A 107 6.36 -8.64 -2.34
N SER A 108 6.23 -7.36 -1.94
CA SER A 108 6.53 -6.20 -2.78
C SER A 108 7.68 -6.53 -3.72
N LYS A 109 7.38 -6.65 -5.01
CA LYS A 109 8.38 -6.87 -6.06
C LYS A 109 9.14 -5.57 -6.24
N CYS A 110 9.98 -5.23 -5.27
CA CYS A 110 10.98 -4.19 -5.38
C CYS A 110 12.09 -4.80 -6.25
N SER A 111 12.20 -4.35 -7.49
CA SER A 111 13.29 -4.78 -8.36
C SER A 111 14.60 -4.18 -7.87
N ASN A 112 15.58 -5.04 -7.65
CA ASN A 112 16.97 -4.66 -7.45
C ASN A 112 17.51 -4.08 -8.77
N HIS A 113 17.43 -2.77 -8.94
CA HIS A 113 18.12 -2.08 -10.02
C HIS A 113 19.26 -1.29 -9.40
N ASN A 114 20.35 -2.00 -9.09
CA ASN A 114 21.67 -1.41 -9.03
C ASN A 114 21.94 -0.77 -10.40
N ARG A 115 21.81 0.55 -10.48
CA ARG A 115 22.37 1.31 -11.59
C ARG A 115 23.56 2.08 -11.03
N PRO A 116 24.80 1.68 -11.34
CA PRO A 116 25.95 2.53 -11.06
C PRO A 116 26.02 3.66 -12.09
N LEU A 117 26.46 4.83 -11.58
CA LEU A 117 26.78 6.11 -12.22
C LEU A 117 25.59 6.98 -12.66
#